data_AF-A0A931WA35-F1
#
_entry.id   AF-A0A931WA35-F1
#
_cell.length_a   1.000
_cell.length_b   1.000
_cell.length_c   1.000
_cell.angle_alpha   90.00
_cell.angle_beta   90.00
_cell.angle_gamma   90.00
#
_symmetry.space_group_name_H-M   'P 1'
#
loop_
_entity.id
_entity.type
_entity.pdbx_description
1 polymer ?
#
loop_
_entity_poly.entity_id
_entity_poly.type
_entity_poly.pdbx_seq_one_letter_code
_entity_poly.pdbx_strand_id
1 'polypeptide(L)'
;MPNPAELGPNGKDLEISELRTNITIEGLLQDNHSSAAKKRIRTWFETKDAGELDKLRICGDSRVIPPNPDKEIIVNYIAGGSTPEPASGIVNNPGVKSAIIMTHFDGETATLKKPPKGCAGLAAKEVQIQNGKSNQKLDNYVEKHIWHPDPVVQAVISAEELACETEKPVLAATQDHRDGSIFPLAVMYPWNKSVITVAPRRIKKMLHGRRYIPEELYEEGIPTIDVDEGFKFYDFLEESKRRVLELKDAYPDLYEGSRVQNPSLIAWSTCVVSFQTRFPIIGDRPGTVFQVFVSRTKDDLDNLKISPEDLQSSLEQMEFPVKASLENHAQSRKSFASTNTILIDTEHFAHSVALALRFVRKERSIPRWLELPNHKILVSETTEGVITRIEEFKPR
;
A
#
# COMPACT_ATOMS: atom_id res chain seq x y z
N MET A 1 -31.83 16.19 1.71
CA MET A 1 -31.36 14.97 2.40
C MET A 1 -32.60 14.28 2.97
N PRO A 2 -32.91 13.01 2.66
CA PRO A 2 -34.03 12.32 3.27
C PRO A 2 -33.70 11.91 4.72
N ASN A 3 -34.73 11.81 5.54
CA ASN A 3 -34.70 11.65 7.00
C ASN A 3 -34.40 10.18 7.42
N PRO A 4 -33.50 9.89 8.39
CA PRO A 4 -33.05 8.52 8.70
C PRO A 4 -34.03 7.64 9.51
N ALA A 5 -35.27 8.08 9.77
CA ALA A 5 -36.12 7.49 10.80
C ALA A 5 -37.12 6.41 10.32
N GLU A 6 -37.07 5.98 9.05
CA GLU A 6 -38.03 5.00 8.52
C GLU A 6 -37.33 3.85 7.79
N LEU A 7 -36.64 2.97 8.52
CA LEU A 7 -36.29 1.63 8.03
C LEU A 7 -36.62 0.60 9.10
N GLY A 8 -37.71 -0.13 8.87
CA GLY A 8 -38.12 -1.28 9.67
C GLY A 8 -37.13 -2.46 9.59
N PRO A 9 -37.39 -3.56 10.30
CA PRO A 9 -36.41 -4.63 10.56
C PRO A 9 -35.98 -5.47 9.34
N ASN A 10 -36.40 -5.10 8.13
CA ASN A 10 -35.93 -5.70 6.87
C ASN A 10 -34.85 -4.85 6.15
N GLY A 11 -34.32 -3.80 6.79
CA GLY A 11 -33.30 -2.91 6.22
C GLY A 11 -31.83 -3.36 6.35
N LYS A 12 -31.54 -4.66 6.42
CA LYS A 12 -30.16 -5.18 6.56
C LYS A 12 -29.43 -5.48 5.25
N ASP A 13 -30.11 -5.34 4.12
CA ASP A 13 -29.52 -5.41 2.78
C ASP A 13 -29.39 -4.01 2.16
N LEU A 14 -29.00 -3.00 2.96
CA LEU A 14 -28.51 -1.75 2.40
C LEU A 14 -27.24 -2.07 1.61
N GLU A 15 -27.43 -2.11 0.30
CA GLU A 15 -26.44 -2.27 -0.74
C GLU A 15 -25.13 -1.52 -0.42
N ILE A 16 -24.14 -2.26 0.07
CA ILE A 16 -22.73 -1.85 0.11
C ILE A 16 -22.22 -1.47 -1.31
N SER A 17 -23.01 -1.74 -2.37
CA SER A 17 -22.78 -1.31 -3.75
C SER A 17 -23.05 0.18 -4.00
N GLU A 18 -23.97 0.86 -3.30
CA GLU A 18 -24.45 2.20 -3.72
C GLU A 18 -23.60 3.38 -3.21
N LEU A 19 -22.71 3.18 -2.23
CA LEU A 19 -21.86 4.23 -1.67
C LEU A 19 -20.48 4.38 -2.36
N ARG A 20 -20.32 3.83 -3.57
CA ARG A 20 -19.01 3.78 -4.24
C ARG A 20 -18.89 4.91 -5.25
N THR A 21 -18.01 5.86 -4.96
CA THR A 21 -17.73 7.05 -5.77
C THR A 21 -17.30 6.65 -7.17
N ASN A 22 -18.09 7.02 -8.18
CA ASN A 22 -17.62 7.02 -9.56
C ASN A 22 -16.44 7.99 -9.67
N ILE A 23 -15.25 7.49 -10.00
CA ILE A 23 -14.06 8.31 -10.13
C ILE A 23 -14.15 9.10 -11.44
N THR A 24 -14.23 10.43 -11.34
CA THR A 24 -14.25 11.36 -12.48
C THR A 24 -13.04 12.27 -12.44
N ILE A 25 -12.71 12.88 -13.58
CA ILE A 25 -11.62 13.86 -13.67
C ILE A 25 -11.96 15.07 -12.78
N GLU A 26 -13.18 15.56 -12.87
CA GLU A 26 -13.67 16.69 -12.09
C GLU A 26 -13.64 16.37 -10.59
N GLY A 27 -14.02 15.16 -10.19
CA GLY A 27 -13.98 14.71 -8.79
C GLY A 27 -12.56 14.67 -8.23
N LEU A 28 -11.61 14.10 -9.00
CA LEU A 28 -10.19 14.08 -8.61
C LEU A 28 -9.61 15.49 -8.51
N LEU A 29 -9.92 16.38 -9.47
CA LEU A 29 -9.46 17.77 -9.43
C LEU A 29 -10.06 18.55 -8.26
N GLN A 30 -11.37 18.42 -8.02
CA GLN A 30 -12.04 19.10 -6.91
C GLN A 30 -11.48 18.66 -5.56
N ASP A 31 -11.24 17.37 -5.38
CA ASP A 31 -10.66 16.83 -4.16
C ASP A 31 -9.21 17.32 -3.96
N ASN A 32 -8.36 17.19 -5.00
CA ASN A 32 -6.96 17.61 -4.93
C ASN A 32 -6.75 19.11 -4.72
N HIS A 33 -7.66 19.93 -5.24
CA HIS A 33 -7.62 21.39 -5.07
C HIS A 33 -8.44 21.89 -3.88
N SER A 34 -9.04 20.98 -3.10
CA SER A 34 -9.80 21.32 -1.91
C SER A 34 -8.92 22.00 -0.84
N SER A 35 -9.56 22.74 0.06
CA SER A 35 -8.87 23.35 1.21
C SER A 35 -8.25 22.30 2.13
N ALA A 36 -8.88 21.13 2.25
CA ALA A 36 -8.37 19.99 3.00
C ALA A 36 -7.06 19.47 2.38
N ALA A 37 -7.05 19.18 1.07
CA ALA A 37 -5.86 18.69 0.37
C ALA A 37 -4.70 19.69 0.47
N LYS A 38 -4.97 20.98 0.23
CA LYS A 38 -3.95 22.04 0.35
C LYS A 38 -3.32 22.11 1.74
N LYS A 39 -4.14 22.00 2.79
CA LYS A 39 -3.64 21.99 4.18
C LYS A 39 -2.79 20.75 4.46
N ARG A 40 -3.24 19.57 4.02
CA ARG A 40 -2.54 18.29 4.21
C ARG A 40 -1.20 18.26 3.47
N ILE A 41 -1.19 18.66 2.18
CA ILE A 41 0.03 18.79 1.37
C ILE A 41 1.03 19.75 2.03
N ARG A 42 0.55 20.92 2.49
CA ARG A 42 1.40 21.88 3.21
C ARG A 42 2.01 21.26 4.48
N THR A 43 1.21 20.57 5.28
CA THR A 43 1.68 19.89 6.51
C THR A 43 2.75 18.86 6.19
N TRP A 44 2.59 18.14 5.08
CA TRP A 44 3.56 17.16 4.61
C TRP A 44 4.91 17.80 4.27
N PHE A 45 4.92 18.92 3.53
CA PHE A 45 6.16 19.64 3.24
C PHE A 45 6.80 20.26 4.49
N GLU A 46 6.01 20.85 5.39
CA GLU A 46 6.51 21.38 6.66
C GLU A 46 7.16 20.25 7.51
N THR A 47 6.58 19.05 7.50
CA THR A 47 7.13 17.88 8.19
C THR A 47 8.41 17.37 7.52
N LYS A 48 8.45 17.38 6.18
CA LYS A 48 9.64 17.06 5.39
C LYS A 48 10.79 18.00 5.71
N ASP A 49 10.55 19.31 5.67
CA ASP A 49 11.57 20.33 5.90
C ASP A 49 12.10 20.29 7.33
N ALA A 50 11.28 19.84 8.28
CA ALA A 50 11.68 19.60 9.67
C ALA A 50 12.51 18.31 9.89
N GLY A 51 12.65 17.44 8.89
CA GLY A 51 13.35 16.16 9.08
C GLY A 51 12.51 15.06 9.73
N GLU A 52 11.19 15.24 9.80
CA GLU A 52 10.31 14.48 10.70
C GLU A 52 9.40 13.47 9.99
N LEU A 53 9.60 13.21 8.69
CA LEU A 53 8.79 12.23 7.96
C LEU A 53 9.17 10.80 8.32
N ASP A 54 8.16 9.93 8.39
CA ASP A 54 8.36 8.49 8.44
C ASP A 54 8.26 7.89 7.03
N LYS A 55 9.23 7.08 6.62
CA LYS A 55 9.14 6.35 5.36
C LYS A 55 8.41 5.04 5.60
N LEU A 56 7.22 4.90 5.02
CA LEU A 56 6.35 3.74 5.16
C LEU A 56 6.39 2.89 3.86
N ARG A 57 6.85 1.64 3.94
CA ARG A 57 6.71 0.66 2.84
C ARG A 57 5.62 -0.35 3.20
N ILE A 58 4.56 -0.36 2.41
CA ILE A 58 3.36 -1.14 2.70
C ILE A 58 2.83 -1.87 1.48
N CYS A 59 1.86 -2.76 1.70
CA CYS A 59 1.11 -3.35 0.62
C CYS A 59 0.28 -2.29 -0.13
N GLY A 60 0.10 -2.49 -1.44
CA GLY A 60 -0.87 -1.73 -2.24
C GLY A 60 -2.33 -2.02 -1.91
N ASP A 61 -2.62 -3.07 -1.12
CA ASP A 61 -3.97 -3.47 -0.71
C ASP A 61 -4.76 -2.27 -0.17
N SER A 62 -5.92 -2.02 -0.77
CA SER A 62 -6.72 -0.82 -0.49
C SER A 62 -7.25 -0.76 0.94
N ARG A 63 -7.21 -1.88 1.67
CA ARG A 63 -7.70 -2.01 3.06
C ARG A 63 -6.65 -1.66 4.10
N VAL A 64 -5.37 -1.55 3.72
CA VAL A 64 -4.30 -1.13 4.62
C VAL A 64 -4.51 0.34 4.98
N ILE A 65 -4.38 0.66 6.26
CA ILE A 65 -4.63 1.99 6.81
C ILE A 65 -3.29 2.61 7.22
N PRO A 66 -2.77 3.60 6.47
CA PRO A 66 -1.63 4.39 6.91
C PRO A 66 -1.99 5.21 8.17
N PRO A 67 -1.14 5.20 9.21
CA PRO A 67 -1.40 5.94 10.45
C PRO A 67 -1.58 7.45 10.26
N ASN A 68 -0.65 8.09 9.55
CA ASN A 68 -0.68 9.52 9.33
C ASN A 68 -0.10 9.89 7.96
N PRO A 69 -0.92 9.85 6.89
CA PRO A 69 -0.43 10.05 5.52
C PRO A 69 0.23 11.42 5.32
N ASP A 70 -0.10 12.41 6.14
CA ASP A 70 0.43 13.77 6.07
C ASP A 70 1.82 13.91 6.72
N LYS A 71 2.31 12.88 7.43
CA LYS A 71 3.66 12.82 8.01
C LYS A 71 4.48 11.66 7.46
N GLU A 72 4.05 11.07 6.35
CA GLU A 72 4.62 9.83 5.83
C GLU A 72 4.99 9.97 4.35
N ILE A 73 6.15 9.41 3.97
CA ILE A 73 6.40 9.00 2.58
C ILE A 73 5.91 7.57 2.43
N ILE A 74 4.87 7.36 1.62
CA ILE A 74 4.31 6.03 1.42
C ILE A 74 4.78 5.47 0.08
N VAL A 75 5.39 4.29 0.11
CA VAL A 75 5.71 3.50 -1.08
C VAL A 75 4.95 2.16 -1.02
N ASN A 76 4.03 1.98 -1.96
CA ASN A 76 3.16 0.81 -2.01
C ASN A 76 3.68 -0.23 -3.00
N TYR A 77 3.96 -1.43 -2.51
CA TYR A 77 4.32 -2.58 -3.33
C TYR A 77 3.50 -3.79 -2.92
N ILE A 78 3.20 -4.73 -3.83
CA ILE A 78 2.47 -5.94 -3.46
C ILE A 78 3.20 -6.66 -2.31
N ALA A 79 2.45 -6.99 -1.26
CA ALA A 79 2.91 -7.60 -0.01
C ALA A 79 4.00 -6.82 0.77
N GLY A 80 4.18 -5.52 0.51
CA GLY A 80 5.27 -4.75 1.10
C GLY A 80 6.65 -5.27 0.68
N GLY A 81 6.73 -5.92 -0.49
CA GLY A 81 7.95 -6.49 -1.05
C GLY A 81 9.10 -5.50 -1.20
N SER A 82 10.30 -6.02 -1.41
CA SER A 82 11.48 -5.20 -1.72
C SER A 82 11.46 -4.77 -3.19
N THR A 83 12.02 -3.61 -3.52
CA THR A 83 12.37 -3.27 -4.91
C THR A 83 13.86 -3.04 -4.99
N PRO A 84 14.58 -3.60 -5.97
CA PRO A 84 16.01 -3.42 -6.11
C PRO A 84 16.34 -1.97 -6.46
N GLU A 85 17.06 -1.30 -5.55
CA GLU A 85 17.97 -0.15 -5.77
C GLU A 85 17.48 1.16 -6.45
N PRO A 86 16.37 1.78 -6.02
CA PRO A 86 16.54 3.23 -5.74
C PRO A 86 15.83 3.75 -4.48
N ALA A 87 15.11 2.90 -3.75
CA ALA A 87 14.38 3.33 -2.54
C ALA A 87 15.29 3.69 -1.36
N SER A 88 16.58 3.31 -1.39
CA SER A 88 17.60 3.75 -0.43
C SER A 88 17.74 5.28 -0.43
N GLY A 89 17.58 5.93 -1.60
CA GLY A 89 17.60 7.39 -1.71
C GLY A 89 16.43 8.07 -0.97
N ILE A 90 15.26 7.41 -0.92
CA ILE A 90 14.10 7.94 -0.19
C ILE A 90 14.34 7.84 1.32
N VAL A 91 14.73 6.65 1.82
CA VAL A 91 14.96 6.48 3.26
C VAL A 91 16.11 7.35 3.75
N ASN A 92 17.16 7.55 2.95
CA ASN A 92 18.32 8.37 3.33
C ASN A 92 18.12 9.87 3.12
N ASN A 93 16.97 10.32 2.61
CA ASN A 93 16.65 11.74 2.47
C ASN A 93 16.69 12.46 3.83
N PRO A 94 17.31 13.65 3.96
CA PRO A 94 17.37 14.38 5.25
C PRO A 94 16.01 14.67 5.88
N GLY A 95 14.94 14.74 5.07
CA GLY A 95 13.56 14.95 5.52
C GLY A 95 12.92 13.78 6.25
N VAL A 96 13.57 12.61 6.26
CA VAL A 96 13.05 11.36 6.85
C VAL A 96 13.74 11.07 8.19
N LYS A 97 13.01 10.73 9.24
CA LYS A 97 13.59 10.36 10.54
C LYS A 97 13.72 8.86 10.77
N SER A 98 12.83 8.08 10.17
CA SER A 98 12.74 6.64 10.40
C SER A 98 12.13 5.93 9.19
N ALA A 99 12.24 4.60 9.17
CA ALA A 99 11.53 3.78 8.20
C ALA A 99 10.68 2.72 8.90
N ILE A 100 9.59 2.36 8.25
CA ILE A 100 8.68 1.32 8.70
C ILE A 100 8.37 0.42 7.50
N ILE A 101 8.55 -0.88 7.69
CA ILE A 101 8.04 -1.92 6.81
C ILE A 101 6.81 -2.51 7.46
N MET A 102 5.65 -2.39 6.80
CA MET A 102 4.40 -2.93 7.32
C MET A 102 3.74 -3.85 6.30
N THR A 103 3.67 -5.13 6.64
CA THR A 103 2.82 -6.10 5.93
C THR A 103 1.42 -6.07 6.51
N HIS A 104 0.52 -6.91 5.98
CA HIS A 104 -0.83 -7.02 6.53
C HIS A 104 -1.37 -8.44 6.44
N PHE A 105 -2.44 -8.68 7.19
CA PHE A 105 -3.21 -9.92 7.19
C PHE A 105 -4.69 -9.63 7.47
N ASP A 106 -5.50 -10.67 7.38
CA ASP A 106 -6.91 -10.71 7.75
C ASP A 106 -7.04 -11.25 9.18
N GLY A 107 -7.48 -10.40 10.12
CA GLY A 107 -7.71 -10.74 11.52
C GLY A 107 -8.53 -12.00 11.74
N GLU A 108 -9.49 -12.32 10.86
CA GLU A 108 -10.32 -13.52 10.98
C GLU A 108 -9.52 -14.82 10.75
N THR A 109 -8.34 -14.71 10.13
CA THR A 109 -7.43 -15.84 9.86
C THR A 109 -6.33 -15.97 10.90
N ALA A 110 -6.16 -14.99 11.78
CA ALA A 110 -5.16 -15.03 12.85
C ALA A 110 -5.59 -16.04 13.93
N THR A 111 -4.93 -17.19 13.93
CA THR A 111 -5.21 -18.27 14.89
C THR A 111 -3.90 -18.74 15.53
N LEU A 112 -4.00 -19.28 16.75
CA LEU A 112 -2.81 -19.79 17.45
C LEU A 112 -2.09 -20.85 16.61
N LYS A 113 -0.76 -20.82 16.66
CA LYS A 113 0.15 -21.79 16.05
C LYS A 113 0.11 -21.84 14.51
N LYS A 114 -0.58 -20.92 13.84
CA LYS A 114 -0.68 -20.87 12.38
C LYS A 114 -0.36 -19.47 11.85
N PRO A 115 0.27 -19.36 10.67
CA PRO A 115 0.49 -18.08 10.05
C PRO A 115 -0.86 -17.49 9.59
N PRO A 116 -1.11 -16.19 9.84
CA PRO A 116 -2.32 -15.54 9.33
C PRO A 116 -2.21 -15.38 7.80
N LYS A 117 -3.38 -15.30 7.14
CA LYS A 117 -3.53 -15.12 5.69
C LYS A 117 -4.21 -13.77 5.40
N GLY A 118 -4.47 -13.46 4.13
CA GLY A 118 -5.25 -12.26 3.74
C GLY A 118 -4.54 -11.31 2.78
N CYS A 119 -3.23 -11.46 2.59
CA CYS A 119 -2.48 -10.77 1.54
C CYS A 119 -2.34 -11.64 0.30
N ALA A 120 -2.87 -11.17 -0.85
CA ALA A 120 -2.84 -11.93 -2.10
C ALA A 120 -1.41 -12.16 -2.63
N GLY A 121 -0.49 -11.21 -2.44
CA GLY A 121 0.91 -11.38 -2.85
C GLY A 121 1.64 -12.47 -2.05
N LEU A 122 1.36 -12.56 -0.75
CA LEU A 122 1.90 -13.64 0.09
C LEU A 122 1.29 -15.00 -0.24
N ALA A 123 0.00 -15.05 -0.55
CA ALA A 123 -0.65 -16.26 -1.04
C ALA A 123 -0.06 -16.73 -2.38
N ALA A 124 0.27 -15.81 -3.29
CA ALA A 124 0.98 -16.14 -4.53
C ALA A 124 2.37 -16.74 -4.25
N LYS A 125 3.09 -16.23 -3.24
CA LYS A 125 4.36 -16.82 -2.80
C LYS A 125 4.18 -18.23 -2.26
N GLU A 126 3.13 -18.48 -1.47
CA GLU A 126 2.79 -19.81 -0.93
C GLU A 126 2.58 -20.81 -2.08
N VAL A 127 1.76 -20.42 -3.07
CA VAL A 127 1.51 -21.24 -4.28
C VAL A 127 2.79 -21.48 -5.07
N GLN A 128 3.63 -20.46 -5.26
CA GLN A 128 4.89 -20.58 -5.99
C GLN A 128 5.85 -21.57 -5.31
N ILE A 129 5.93 -21.57 -3.98
CA ILE A 129 6.77 -22.51 -3.21
C ILE A 129 6.23 -23.94 -3.33
N GLN A 130 4.90 -24.12 -3.30
CA GLN A 130 4.27 -25.45 -3.34
C GLN A 130 4.26 -26.07 -4.74
N ASN A 131 3.97 -25.27 -5.77
CA ASN A 131 3.65 -25.75 -7.11
C ASN A 131 4.64 -25.28 -8.19
N GLY A 132 5.63 -24.46 -7.85
CA GLY A 132 6.50 -23.80 -8.82
C GLY A 132 5.86 -22.58 -9.49
N LYS A 133 6.54 -22.01 -10.49
CA LYS A 133 6.05 -20.83 -11.23
C LYS A 133 4.90 -21.19 -12.17
N SER A 134 3.89 -20.32 -12.23
CA SER A 134 2.70 -20.47 -13.08
C SER A 134 2.81 -19.75 -14.45
N ASN A 135 4.00 -19.26 -14.81
CA ASN A 135 4.29 -18.44 -16.00
C ASN A 135 3.54 -17.10 -16.06
N GLN A 136 3.04 -16.58 -14.92
CA GLN A 136 2.45 -15.25 -14.83
C GLN A 136 3.56 -14.21 -14.61
N LYS A 137 3.40 -12.98 -15.10
CA LYS A 137 4.43 -11.95 -14.89
C LYS A 137 4.54 -11.56 -13.42
N LEU A 138 3.43 -11.60 -12.69
CA LEU A 138 3.42 -11.48 -11.24
C LEU A 138 4.35 -12.49 -10.55
N ASP A 139 4.56 -13.70 -11.10
CA ASP A 139 5.44 -14.70 -10.49
C ASP A 139 6.91 -14.23 -10.46
N ASN A 140 7.33 -13.43 -11.45
CA ASN A 140 8.66 -12.84 -11.47
C ASN A 140 8.83 -11.82 -10.34
N TYR A 141 7.83 -10.97 -10.13
CA TYR A 141 7.83 -10.02 -9.02
C TYR A 141 7.84 -10.77 -7.68
N VAL A 142 6.91 -11.72 -7.49
CA VAL A 142 6.79 -12.52 -6.26
C VAL A 142 8.08 -13.28 -5.94
N GLU A 143 8.74 -13.85 -6.95
CA GLU A 143 10.01 -14.55 -6.76
C GLU A 143 11.10 -13.62 -6.23
N LYS A 144 11.26 -12.46 -6.86
CA LYS A 144 12.38 -11.54 -6.61
C LYS A 144 12.19 -10.65 -5.39
N HIS A 145 10.95 -10.36 -5.01
CA HIS A 145 10.63 -9.25 -4.11
C HIS A 145 9.84 -9.68 -2.86
N ILE A 146 9.30 -10.91 -2.86
CA ILE A 146 8.63 -11.48 -1.70
C ILE A 146 9.47 -12.65 -1.18
N TRP A 147 10.02 -12.49 0.01
CA TRP A 147 10.92 -13.44 0.66
C TRP A 147 10.17 -14.64 1.23
N HIS A 148 9.02 -14.41 1.86
CA HIS A 148 8.30 -15.45 2.57
C HIS A 148 6.77 -15.27 2.45
N PRO A 149 5.96 -16.36 2.40
CA PRO A 149 4.49 -16.27 2.36
C PRO A 149 3.84 -15.90 3.70
N ASP A 150 4.62 -15.69 4.76
CA ASP A 150 4.14 -15.32 6.08
C ASP A 150 4.34 -13.81 6.27
N PRO A 151 3.31 -13.05 6.69
CA PRO A 151 3.40 -11.61 6.81
C PRO A 151 4.39 -11.14 7.88
N VAL A 152 4.52 -11.83 9.01
CA VAL A 152 5.49 -11.52 10.07
C VAL A 152 6.91 -11.75 9.57
N VAL A 153 7.15 -12.90 8.95
CA VAL A 153 8.49 -13.25 8.42
C VAL A 153 8.87 -12.29 7.29
N GLN A 154 7.96 -12.01 6.36
CA GLN A 154 8.17 -11.07 5.26
C GLN A 154 8.54 -9.69 5.77
N ALA A 155 7.80 -9.16 6.77
CA ALA A 155 8.06 -7.83 7.33
C ALA A 155 9.43 -7.75 7.99
N VAL A 156 9.78 -8.76 8.78
CA VAL A 156 11.06 -8.79 9.51
C VAL A 156 12.25 -8.87 8.56
N ILE A 157 12.26 -9.81 7.61
CA ILE A 157 13.37 -9.93 6.63
C ILE A 157 13.50 -8.64 5.81
N SER A 158 12.37 -8.12 5.34
CA SER A 158 12.29 -6.87 4.60
C SER A 158 12.85 -5.66 5.35
N ALA A 159 12.60 -5.59 6.66
CA ALA A 159 13.11 -4.52 7.51
C ALA A 159 14.60 -4.68 7.78
N GLU A 160 15.08 -5.91 7.94
CA GLU A 160 16.50 -6.22 8.16
C GLU A 160 17.35 -5.82 6.95
N GLU A 161 16.86 -6.10 5.74
CA GLU A 161 17.48 -5.64 4.50
C GLU A 161 17.56 -4.12 4.45
N LEU A 162 16.44 -3.43 4.72
CA LEU A 162 16.43 -1.97 4.69
C LEU A 162 17.37 -1.38 5.76
N ALA A 163 17.41 -1.97 6.96
CA ALA A 163 18.29 -1.53 8.04
C ALA A 163 19.78 -1.69 7.71
N CYS A 164 20.15 -2.56 6.76
CA CYS A 164 21.51 -2.66 6.26
C CYS A 164 21.89 -1.52 5.29
N GLU A 165 20.91 -0.79 4.75
CA GLU A 165 21.09 0.23 3.69
C GLU A 165 20.89 1.68 4.18
N THR A 166 20.58 1.87 5.46
CA THR A 166 20.31 3.17 6.05
C THR A 166 20.96 3.31 7.42
N GLU A 167 21.13 4.55 7.88
CA GLU A 167 21.54 4.86 9.26
C GLU A 167 20.33 5.10 10.19
N LYS A 168 19.12 5.05 9.63
CA LYS A 168 17.88 5.36 10.36
C LYS A 168 17.28 4.12 11.02
N PRO A 169 16.62 4.27 12.17
CA PRO A 169 15.92 3.15 12.80
C PRO A 169 14.81 2.63 11.87
N VAL A 170 14.65 1.30 11.84
CA VAL A 170 13.65 0.61 11.01
C VAL A 170 12.71 -0.20 11.90
N LEU A 171 11.41 0.01 11.77
CA LEU A 171 10.36 -0.81 12.39
C LEU A 171 9.87 -1.88 11.40
N ALA A 172 9.86 -3.13 11.81
CA ALA A 172 9.05 -4.17 11.19
C ALA A 172 7.70 -4.24 11.91
N ALA A 173 6.61 -4.18 11.16
CA ALA A 173 5.26 -4.26 11.66
C ALA A 173 4.37 -5.12 10.76
N THR A 174 3.23 -5.55 11.29
CA THR A 174 2.14 -6.10 10.48
C THR A 174 0.82 -5.53 10.95
N GLN A 175 -0.12 -5.31 10.03
CA GLN A 175 -1.43 -4.74 10.33
C GLN A 175 -2.54 -5.76 10.08
N ASP A 176 -3.49 -5.84 11.01
CA ASP A 176 -4.79 -6.43 10.72
C ASP A 176 -5.61 -5.44 9.89
N HIS A 177 -5.84 -5.74 8.61
CA HIS A 177 -6.60 -4.84 7.74
C HIS A 177 -8.11 -4.82 8.04
N ARG A 178 -8.61 -5.67 8.95
CA ARG A 178 -10.03 -5.72 9.33
C ARG A 178 -10.33 -4.61 10.32
N ASP A 179 -9.48 -4.42 11.32
CA ASP A 179 -9.71 -3.48 12.40
C ASP A 179 -8.70 -2.33 12.48
N GLY A 180 -7.63 -2.39 11.67
CA GLY A 180 -6.56 -1.40 11.57
C GLY A 180 -5.41 -1.57 12.58
N SER A 181 -5.48 -2.56 13.48
CA SER A 181 -4.51 -2.77 14.54
C SER A 181 -3.11 -3.09 14.00
N ILE A 182 -2.11 -2.33 14.44
CA ILE A 182 -0.70 -2.54 14.08
C ILE A 182 0.00 -3.32 15.20
N PHE A 183 0.69 -4.39 14.82
CA PHE A 183 1.51 -5.22 15.69
C PHE A 183 3.00 -4.93 15.39
N PRO A 184 3.71 -4.17 16.26
CA PRO A 184 5.15 -3.97 16.10
C PRO A 184 5.89 -5.28 16.39
N LEU A 185 6.71 -5.72 15.43
CA LEU A 185 7.35 -7.05 15.43
C LEU A 185 8.82 -6.97 15.87
N ALA A 186 9.56 -6.02 15.31
CA ALA A 186 10.98 -5.83 15.57
C ALA A 186 11.36 -4.36 15.32
N VAL A 187 12.30 -3.83 16.11
CA VAL A 187 12.99 -2.57 15.81
C VAL A 187 14.45 -2.86 15.56
N MET A 188 14.96 -2.29 14.48
CA MET A 188 16.31 -2.50 13.98
C MET A 188 17.06 -1.17 13.98
N TYR A 189 18.18 -1.14 14.69
CA TYR A 189 19.08 0.00 14.76
C TYR A 189 20.35 -0.30 13.97
N PRO A 190 20.60 0.40 12.84
CA PRO A 190 21.84 0.27 12.11
C PRO A 190 23.04 0.68 12.98
N TRP A 191 24.11 -0.12 12.96
CA TRP A 191 25.32 0.12 13.76
C TRP A 191 26.55 -0.49 13.09
N ASN A 192 27.50 0.34 12.62
CA ASN A 192 28.80 -0.10 12.08
C ASN A 192 28.71 -1.28 11.07
N LYS A 193 27.86 -1.15 10.05
CA LYS A 193 27.58 -2.21 9.03
C LYS A 193 26.93 -3.48 9.59
N SER A 194 26.41 -3.43 10.81
CA SER A 194 25.60 -4.47 11.45
C SER A 194 24.24 -3.88 11.85
N VAL A 195 23.32 -4.73 12.30
CA VAL A 195 21.99 -4.33 12.77
C VAL A 195 21.77 -4.84 14.19
N ILE A 196 21.41 -3.94 15.10
CA ILE A 196 20.96 -4.30 16.46
C ILE A 196 19.45 -4.46 16.43
N THR A 197 18.98 -5.69 16.69
CA THR A 197 17.56 -6.04 16.61
C THR A 197 16.94 -6.22 18.01
N VAL A 198 15.95 -5.37 18.31
CA VAL A 198 15.03 -5.52 19.44
C VAL A 198 13.77 -6.20 18.93
N ALA A 199 13.47 -7.40 19.43
CA ALA A 199 12.32 -8.19 19.00
C ALA A 199 11.95 -9.23 20.09
N PRO A 200 10.71 -9.74 20.08
CA PRO A 200 10.31 -10.87 20.92
C PRO A 200 11.24 -12.07 20.72
N ARG A 201 11.41 -12.87 21.78
CA ARG A 201 12.30 -14.05 21.75
C ARG A 201 12.00 -15.00 20.58
N ARG A 202 10.74 -15.16 20.21
CA ARG A 202 10.28 -16.01 19.09
C ARG A 202 10.80 -15.52 17.75
N ILE A 203 10.77 -14.21 17.49
CA ILE A 203 11.35 -13.60 16.28
C ILE A 203 12.89 -13.69 16.30
N LYS A 204 13.53 -13.43 17.45
CA LYS A 204 15.00 -13.57 17.57
C LYS A 204 15.49 -14.98 17.28
N LYS A 205 14.76 -16.01 17.75
CA LYS A 205 15.07 -17.42 17.45
C LYS A 205 15.05 -17.68 15.94
N MET A 206 14.04 -17.15 15.23
CA MET A 206 13.91 -17.29 13.78
C MET A 206 15.07 -16.61 13.04
N LEU A 207 15.45 -15.39 13.42
CA LEU A 207 16.53 -14.63 12.79
C LEU A 207 17.91 -15.28 12.96
N HIS A 208 18.21 -15.90 14.10
CA HIS A 208 19.52 -16.50 14.39
C HIS A 208 19.71 -17.91 13.80
N GLY A 209 19.20 -18.15 12.58
CA GLY A 209 19.48 -19.36 11.81
C GLY A 209 18.74 -20.62 12.28
N ARG A 210 17.72 -20.51 13.13
CA ARG A 210 16.81 -21.64 13.39
C ARG A 210 15.76 -21.73 12.29
N ARG A 211 15.37 -22.96 11.94
CA ARG A 211 14.29 -23.23 10.99
C ARG A 211 13.03 -22.45 11.42
N TYR A 212 12.37 -21.79 10.46
CA TYR A 212 11.04 -21.23 10.65
C TYR A 212 10.05 -22.34 11.04
N ILE A 213 9.43 -22.20 12.22
CA ILE A 213 8.43 -23.12 12.77
C ILE A 213 7.20 -22.26 13.14
N PRO A 214 6.13 -22.24 12.32
CA PRO A 214 4.96 -21.42 12.57
C PRO A 214 4.33 -21.68 13.94
N GLU A 215 4.31 -22.93 14.39
CA GLU A 215 3.69 -23.32 15.66
C GLU A 215 4.37 -22.66 16.86
N GLU A 216 5.69 -22.49 16.81
CA GLU A 216 6.45 -21.76 17.84
C GLU A 216 6.28 -20.24 17.69
N LEU A 217 6.27 -19.72 16.46
CA LEU A 217 6.17 -18.28 16.22
C LEU A 217 4.82 -17.73 16.70
N TYR A 218 3.74 -18.48 16.48
CA TYR A 218 2.37 -18.08 16.76
C TYR A 218 1.76 -18.74 18.00
N GLU A 219 2.57 -19.30 18.89
CA GLU A 219 2.10 -20.01 20.10
C GLU A 219 1.11 -19.18 20.94
N GLU A 220 1.35 -17.87 21.06
CA GLU A 220 0.53 -16.92 21.83
C GLU A 220 -0.18 -15.90 20.92
N GLY A 221 -0.32 -16.20 19.63
CA GLY A 221 -0.83 -15.26 18.62
C GLY A 221 0.29 -14.49 17.92
N ILE A 222 -0.07 -13.34 17.29
CA ILE A 222 0.88 -12.51 16.55
C ILE A 222 1.99 -12.03 17.50
N PRO A 223 3.27 -12.36 17.26
CA PRO A 223 4.36 -11.92 18.12
C PRO A 223 4.46 -10.40 18.08
N THR A 224 4.54 -9.73 19.23
CA THR A 224 4.64 -8.27 19.28
C THR A 224 5.61 -7.81 20.37
N ILE A 225 6.26 -6.67 20.15
CA ILE A 225 7.08 -5.98 21.15
C ILE A 225 6.16 -5.28 22.14
N ASP A 226 6.52 -5.29 23.42
CA ASP A 226 5.84 -4.47 24.43
C ASP A 226 6.12 -2.99 24.16
N VAL A 227 5.05 -2.19 24.06
CA VAL A 227 5.12 -0.77 23.71
C VAL A 227 4.85 0.09 24.94
N ASP A 228 5.79 0.97 25.27
CA ASP A 228 5.66 2.01 26.27
C ASP A 228 6.05 3.38 25.69
N GLU A 229 5.88 4.46 26.46
CA GLU A 229 6.20 5.83 26.04
C GLU A 229 7.69 6.02 25.67
N GLY A 230 8.59 5.13 26.13
CA GLY A 230 10.01 5.15 25.78
C GLY A 230 10.32 4.47 24.44
N PHE A 231 9.33 3.81 23.82
CA PHE A 231 9.50 3.11 22.56
C PHE A 231 9.71 4.10 21.39
N LYS A 232 10.74 3.86 20.57
CA LYS A 232 11.15 4.79 19.49
C LYS A 232 10.03 5.12 18.48
N PHE A 233 9.08 4.20 18.28
CA PHE A 233 7.95 4.37 17.36
C PHE A 233 6.61 4.53 18.11
N TYR A 234 6.64 4.94 19.38
CA TYR A 234 5.43 5.12 20.20
C TYR A 234 4.43 6.06 19.53
N ASP A 235 4.87 7.27 19.14
CA ASP A 235 4.02 8.28 18.50
C ASP A 235 3.36 7.76 17.22
N PHE A 236 4.10 7.03 16.39
CA PHE A 236 3.57 6.40 15.18
C PHE A 236 2.42 5.42 15.48
N LEU A 237 2.59 4.59 16.52
CA LEU A 237 1.57 3.62 16.93
C LEU A 237 0.35 4.29 17.58
N GLU A 238 0.53 5.34 18.38
CA GLU A 238 -0.58 6.10 18.95
C GLU A 238 -1.35 6.90 17.90
N GLU A 239 -0.65 7.51 16.92
CA GLU A 239 -1.29 8.14 15.77
C GLU A 239 -2.13 7.13 14.98
N SER A 240 -1.63 5.90 14.81
CA SER A 240 -2.38 4.81 14.18
C SER A 240 -3.66 4.47 14.93
N LYS A 241 -3.59 4.27 16.26
CA LYS A 241 -4.76 3.97 17.09
C LYS A 241 -5.82 5.07 16.98
N ARG A 242 -5.40 6.33 17.09
CA ARG A 242 -6.31 7.48 16.94
C ARG A 242 -6.95 7.50 15.56
N ARG A 243 -6.17 7.30 14.50
CA ARG A 243 -6.66 7.27 13.12
C ARG A 243 -7.69 6.19 12.88
N VAL A 244 -7.45 4.99 13.42
CA VAL A 244 -8.40 3.87 13.33
C VAL A 244 -9.71 4.19 14.03
N LEU A 245 -9.68 4.84 15.19
CA LEU A 245 -10.89 5.27 15.90
C LEU A 245 -11.67 6.31 15.08
N GLU A 246 -10.99 7.34 14.55
CA GLU A 246 -11.59 8.35 13.67
C GLU A 246 -12.25 7.73 12.44
N LEU A 247 -11.61 6.71 11.84
CA LEU A 247 -12.15 5.98 10.70
C LEU A 247 -13.35 5.10 11.06
N LYS A 248 -13.36 4.46 12.23
CA LYS A 248 -14.51 3.67 12.72
C LYS A 248 -15.72 4.56 12.98
N ASP A 249 -15.49 5.77 13.49
CA ASP A 249 -16.55 6.76 13.69
C ASP A 249 -17.10 7.30 12.35
N ALA A 250 -16.22 7.56 11.37
CA ALA A 250 -16.60 8.04 10.05
C ALA A 250 -17.25 6.96 9.16
N TYR A 251 -16.83 5.69 9.32
CA TYR A 251 -17.27 4.55 8.53
C TYR A 251 -17.63 3.37 9.43
N PRO A 252 -18.87 3.32 9.97
CA PRO A 252 -19.30 2.24 10.86
C PRO A 252 -19.24 0.84 10.23
N ASP A 253 -19.23 0.75 8.90
CA ASP A 253 -19.11 -0.48 8.13
C ASP A 253 -17.65 -0.89 7.84
N LEU A 254 -16.65 -0.17 8.36
CA LEU A 254 -15.22 -0.37 8.05
C LEU A 254 -14.78 -1.83 8.18
N TYR A 255 -15.14 -2.47 9.30
CA TYR A 255 -14.78 -3.87 9.55
C TYR A 255 -15.36 -4.78 8.46
N GLU A 256 -16.67 -4.73 8.18
CA GLU A 256 -17.29 -5.57 7.14
C GLU A 256 -16.81 -5.21 5.73
N GLY A 257 -16.65 -3.91 5.43
CA GLY A 257 -16.17 -3.39 4.16
C GLY A 257 -14.74 -3.84 3.81
N SER A 258 -13.90 -4.07 4.82
CA SER A 258 -12.53 -4.59 4.64
C SER A 258 -12.44 -6.09 4.36
N ARG A 259 -13.57 -6.80 4.15
CA ARG A 259 -13.54 -8.27 3.93
C ARG A 259 -13.03 -8.64 2.56
N VAL A 260 -13.41 -7.84 1.58
CA VAL A 260 -13.08 -8.04 0.18
C VAL A 260 -12.39 -6.79 -0.33
N GLN A 261 -11.18 -6.97 -0.86
CA GLN A 261 -10.47 -5.90 -1.52
C GLN A 261 -11.14 -5.56 -2.86
N ASN A 262 -12.03 -4.56 -2.87
CA ASN A 262 -12.76 -4.15 -4.06
C ASN A 262 -12.70 -2.63 -4.28
N PRO A 263 -11.51 -2.09 -4.65
CA PRO A 263 -11.31 -0.66 -4.91
C PRO A 263 -12.00 -0.21 -6.18
N SER A 264 -12.35 1.07 -6.25
CA SER A 264 -12.83 1.70 -7.50
C SER A 264 -11.66 2.17 -8.39
N LEU A 265 -10.51 2.45 -7.78
CA LEU A 265 -9.34 3.04 -8.42
C LEU A 265 -8.08 2.20 -8.18
N ILE A 266 -7.28 2.04 -9.21
CA ILE A 266 -5.86 1.70 -9.07
C ILE A 266 -5.03 2.96 -9.33
N ALA A 267 -4.20 3.38 -8.39
CA ALA A 267 -3.23 4.46 -8.58
C ALA A 267 -1.85 3.87 -8.86
N TRP A 268 -1.27 4.22 -10.01
CA TRP A 268 0.05 3.80 -10.45
C TRP A 268 0.92 5.05 -10.63
N SER A 269 1.70 5.38 -9.60
CA SER A 269 2.20 6.74 -9.37
C SER A 269 3.68 6.77 -9.03
N THR A 270 4.40 7.80 -9.49
CA THR A 270 5.75 8.13 -8.98
C THR A 270 5.73 9.14 -7.81
N CYS A 271 4.55 9.61 -7.41
CA CYS A 271 4.40 10.59 -6.35
C CYS A 271 4.58 9.94 -4.97
N VAL A 272 5.49 10.50 -4.16
CA VAL A 272 5.76 10.01 -2.79
C VAL A 272 4.82 10.62 -1.74
N VAL A 273 4.10 11.69 -2.12
CA VAL A 273 3.03 12.26 -1.29
C VAL A 273 1.83 11.33 -1.39
N SER A 274 1.39 10.82 -0.24
CA SER A 274 0.30 9.85 -0.12
C SER A 274 -0.93 10.25 -0.92
N PHE A 275 -1.60 9.27 -1.54
CA PHE A 275 -2.88 9.51 -2.21
C PHE A 275 -3.92 10.11 -1.25
N GLN A 276 -3.93 9.71 0.03
CA GLN A 276 -4.86 10.25 1.05
C GLN A 276 -4.57 11.71 1.43
N THR A 277 -3.32 12.15 1.32
CA THR A 277 -2.93 13.56 1.49
C THR A 277 -3.37 14.38 0.28
N ARG A 278 -3.20 13.82 -0.93
CA ARG A 278 -3.55 14.46 -2.20
C ARG A 278 -5.04 14.47 -2.49
N PHE A 279 -5.80 13.49 -2.01
CA PHE A 279 -7.22 13.27 -2.28
C PHE A 279 -7.95 12.87 -0.99
N PRO A 280 -8.09 13.78 -0.02
CA PRO A 280 -8.66 13.48 1.29
C PRO A 280 -10.16 13.14 1.27
N ILE A 281 -10.90 13.35 0.18
CA ILE A 281 -12.31 12.95 0.10
C ILE A 281 -12.42 11.54 -0.48
N ILE A 282 -11.66 11.24 -1.53
CA ILE A 282 -11.68 9.96 -2.24
C ILE A 282 -10.82 8.91 -1.54
N GLY A 283 -9.61 9.29 -1.15
CA GLY A 283 -8.58 8.37 -0.65
C GLY A 283 -8.74 7.98 0.82
N ASP A 284 -9.41 8.79 1.62
CA ASP A 284 -9.41 8.66 3.09
C ASP A 284 -10.18 7.43 3.59
N ARG A 285 -11.16 6.96 2.80
CA ARG A 285 -11.92 5.73 3.08
C ARG A 285 -11.11 4.48 2.68
N PRO A 286 -10.76 3.60 3.63
CA PRO A 286 -10.15 2.31 3.31
C PRO A 286 -11.04 1.48 2.37
N GLY A 287 -10.41 0.71 1.50
CA GLY A 287 -11.05 -0.09 0.47
C GLY A 287 -11.15 0.60 -0.89
N THR A 288 -10.99 1.93 -0.99
CA THR A 288 -11.29 2.70 -2.22
C THR A 288 -10.19 2.65 -3.28
N VAL A 289 -8.91 2.69 -2.89
CA VAL A 289 -7.78 2.86 -3.81
C VAL A 289 -6.72 1.80 -3.59
N PHE A 290 -6.41 1.03 -4.62
CA PHE A 290 -5.23 0.16 -4.63
C PHE A 290 -4.04 0.93 -5.21
N GLN A 291 -2.88 0.86 -4.58
CA GLN A 291 -1.74 1.70 -4.95
C GLN A 291 -0.53 0.87 -5.36
N VAL A 292 0.13 1.27 -6.44
CA VAL A 292 1.43 0.73 -6.87
C VAL A 292 2.36 1.92 -7.09
N PHE A 293 3.44 1.96 -6.33
CA PHE A 293 4.47 2.97 -6.51
C PHE A 293 5.39 2.60 -7.67
N VAL A 294 5.68 3.58 -8.52
CA VAL A 294 6.69 3.49 -9.57
C VAL A 294 7.97 4.13 -9.05
N SER A 295 8.92 3.27 -8.68
CA SER A 295 10.25 3.70 -8.27
C SER A 295 10.88 4.64 -9.29
N ARG A 296 11.53 5.67 -8.78
CA ARG A 296 12.18 6.70 -9.58
C ARG A 296 13.39 7.26 -8.86
N THR A 297 14.32 7.78 -9.63
CA THR A 297 15.41 8.63 -9.17
C THR A 297 15.24 10.03 -9.76
N LYS A 298 15.93 10.99 -9.17
CA LYS A 298 16.16 12.29 -9.77
C LYS A 298 17.65 12.40 -10.07
N ASP A 299 18.00 12.95 -11.23
CA ASP A 299 19.40 13.29 -11.52
C ASP A 299 19.80 14.65 -10.92
N ASP A 300 21.06 15.05 -11.11
CA ASP A 300 21.61 16.30 -10.57
C ASP A 300 20.86 17.56 -11.06
N LEU A 301 20.08 17.43 -12.14
CA LEU A 301 19.25 18.50 -12.71
C LEU A 301 17.77 18.36 -12.28
N ASP A 302 17.49 17.55 -11.27
CA ASP A 302 16.16 17.25 -10.74
C ASP A 302 15.23 16.53 -11.74
N ASN A 303 15.76 15.98 -12.84
CA ASN A 303 14.92 15.28 -13.82
C ASN A 303 14.57 13.87 -13.32
N LEU A 304 13.28 13.54 -13.39
CA LEU A 304 12.75 12.25 -13.04
C LEU A 304 13.23 11.15 -14.02
N LYS A 305 13.87 10.11 -13.48
CA LYS A 305 14.28 8.91 -14.21
C LYS A 305 13.65 7.66 -13.60
N ILE A 306 13.11 6.79 -14.44
CA ILE A 306 12.59 5.47 -14.05
C ILE A 306 13.48 4.44 -14.73
N SER A 307 14.12 3.56 -13.96
CA SER A 307 14.95 2.50 -14.54
C SER A 307 14.08 1.49 -15.31
N PRO A 308 14.60 0.83 -16.37
CA PRO A 308 13.89 -0.25 -17.04
C PRO A 308 13.42 -1.35 -16.08
N GLU A 309 14.22 -1.67 -15.06
CA GLU A 309 13.97 -2.69 -14.05
C GLU A 309 12.81 -2.30 -13.13
N ASP A 310 12.82 -1.06 -12.61
CA ASP A 310 11.73 -0.52 -11.78
C ASP A 310 10.41 -0.47 -12.53
N LEU A 311 10.47 -0.03 -13.79
CA LEU A 311 9.29 0.00 -14.65
C LEU A 311 8.77 -1.41 -14.92
N GLN A 312 9.64 -2.37 -15.19
CA GLN A 312 9.25 -3.76 -15.39
C GLN A 312 8.63 -4.34 -14.10
N SER A 313 9.25 -4.12 -12.94
CA SER A 313 8.73 -4.59 -11.65
C SER A 313 7.36 -4.00 -11.33
N SER A 314 7.15 -2.70 -11.56
CA SER A 314 5.84 -2.07 -11.35
C SER A 314 4.77 -2.56 -12.34
N LEU A 315 5.13 -2.84 -13.60
CA LEU A 315 4.24 -3.48 -14.58
C LEU A 315 3.83 -4.90 -14.14
N GLU A 316 4.76 -5.69 -13.63
CA GLU A 316 4.50 -7.04 -13.10
C GLU A 316 3.52 -7.00 -11.92
N GLN A 317 3.62 -5.99 -11.06
CA GLN A 317 2.67 -5.77 -9.97
C GLN A 317 1.28 -5.38 -10.49
N MET A 318 1.21 -4.52 -11.51
CA MET A 318 -0.05 -4.05 -12.09
C MET A 318 -0.85 -5.15 -12.79
N GLU A 319 -0.22 -6.26 -13.19
CA GLU A 319 -0.92 -7.42 -13.77
C GLU A 319 -1.98 -7.98 -12.81
N PHE A 320 -1.65 -8.09 -11.51
CA PHE A 320 -2.54 -8.65 -10.49
C PHE A 320 -3.90 -7.94 -10.39
N PRO A 321 -3.97 -6.63 -10.06
CA PRO A 321 -5.25 -5.95 -9.87
C PRO A 321 -6.06 -5.86 -11.17
N VAL A 322 -5.40 -5.75 -12.32
CA VAL A 322 -6.06 -5.68 -13.64
C VAL A 322 -6.69 -7.02 -14.00
N LYS A 323 -5.94 -8.12 -13.85
CA LYS A 323 -6.43 -9.46 -14.15
C LYS A 323 -7.60 -9.83 -13.22
N ALA A 324 -7.46 -9.54 -11.92
CA ALA A 324 -8.54 -9.75 -10.96
C ALA A 324 -9.79 -8.92 -11.32
N SER A 325 -9.61 -7.66 -11.71
CA SER A 325 -10.72 -6.80 -12.17
C SER A 325 -11.42 -7.35 -13.41
N LEU A 326 -10.66 -7.79 -14.41
CA LEU A 326 -11.18 -8.38 -15.65
C LEU A 326 -11.95 -9.68 -15.38
N GLU A 327 -11.39 -10.57 -14.55
CA GLU A 327 -11.98 -11.88 -14.24
C GLU A 327 -13.23 -11.78 -13.35
N ASN A 328 -13.26 -10.79 -12.45
CA ASN A 328 -14.33 -10.61 -11.48
C ASN A 328 -15.32 -9.50 -11.84
N HIS A 329 -15.22 -8.92 -13.04
CA HIS A 329 -16.07 -7.82 -13.48
C HIS A 329 -17.56 -8.11 -13.24
N ALA A 330 -18.26 -7.18 -12.61
CA ALA A 330 -19.69 -7.27 -12.25
C ALA A 330 -20.07 -8.44 -11.31
N GLN A 331 -19.11 -9.18 -10.75
CA GLN A 331 -19.36 -10.21 -9.75
C GLN A 331 -19.30 -9.60 -8.35
N SER A 332 -20.47 -9.20 -7.84
CA SER A 332 -20.57 -8.63 -6.49
C SER A 332 -19.91 -9.56 -5.47
N ARG A 333 -19.17 -8.96 -4.51
CA ARG A 333 -18.39 -9.66 -3.46
C ARG A 333 -17.11 -10.36 -3.90
N LYS A 334 -16.66 -10.18 -5.16
CA LYS A 334 -15.31 -10.60 -5.60
C LYS A 334 -14.32 -9.44 -5.56
N SER A 335 -13.03 -9.75 -5.40
CA SER A 335 -11.98 -8.74 -5.37
C SER A 335 -11.88 -8.00 -6.71
N PHE A 336 -11.70 -6.68 -6.67
CA PHE A 336 -11.61 -5.79 -7.84
C PHE A 336 -12.81 -5.80 -8.81
N ALA A 337 -13.95 -6.38 -8.44
CA ALA A 337 -15.15 -6.45 -9.28
C ALA A 337 -15.71 -5.07 -9.71
N SER A 338 -15.44 -4.04 -8.91
CA SER A 338 -15.87 -2.65 -9.14
C SER A 338 -14.75 -1.74 -9.64
N THR A 339 -13.54 -2.26 -9.81
CA THR A 339 -12.40 -1.48 -10.27
C THR A 339 -12.57 -1.15 -11.75
N ASN A 340 -12.71 0.13 -12.07
CA ASN A 340 -12.94 0.60 -13.44
C ASN A 340 -12.03 1.76 -13.86
N THR A 341 -11.19 2.26 -12.94
CA THR A 341 -10.32 3.40 -13.21
C THR A 341 -8.89 3.06 -12.84
N ILE A 342 -7.95 3.37 -13.74
CA ILE A 342 -6.52 3.36 -13.46
C ILE A 342 -6.02 4.79 -13.60
N LEU A 343 -5.49 5.37 -12.52
CA LEU A 343 -4.80 6.66 -12.56
C LEU A 343 -3.30 6.42 -12.70
N ILE A 344 -2.70 6.98 -13.74
CA ILE A 344 -1.25 6.96 -13.98
C ILE A 344 -0.73 8.38 -13.82
N ASP A 345 0.13 8.62 -12.84
CA ASP A 345 0.61 9.98 -12.55
C ASP A 345 2.11 10.06 -12.30
N THR A 346 2.70 11.12 -12.87
CA THR A 346 4.12 11.48 -12.74
C THR A 346 4.27 13.00 -12.68
N GLU A 347 5.48 13.50 -12.42
CA GLU A 347 5.77 14.95 -12.43
C GLU A 347 5.70 15.59 -13.82
N HIS A 348 5.65 14.79 -14.90
CA HIS A 348 5.58 15.31 -16.27
C HIS A 348 4.49 14.60 -17.06
N PHE A 349 3.57 15.36 -17.64
CA PHE A 349 2.43 14.77 -18.36
C PHE A 349 2.85 13.79 -19.46
N ALA A 350 3.91 14.11 -20.21
CA ALA A 350 4.43 13.26 -21.29
C ALA A 350 4.93 11.89 -20.78
N HIS A 351 5.50 11.83 -19.58
CA HIS A 351 5.92 10.58 -18.96
C HIS A 351 4.72 9.73 -18.54
N SER A 352 3.68 10.34 -17.98
CA SER A 352 2.42 9.63 -17.66
C SER A 352 1.78 9.01 -18.91
N VAL A 353 1.76 9.75 -20.03
CA VAL A 353 1.29 9.23 -21.34
C VAL A 353 2.18 8.09 -21.84
N ALA A 354 3.50 8.21 -21.74
CA ALA A 354 4.43 7.17 -22.16
C ALA A 354 4.27 5.87 -21.34
N LEU A 355 4.06 5.99 -20.03
CA LEU A 355 3.75 4.86 -19.15
C LEU A 355 2.43 4.20 -19.54
N ALA A 356 1.37 4.98 -19.76
CA ALA A 356 0.08 4.46 -20.21
C ALA A 356 0.17 3.72 -21.56
N LEU A 357 0.86 4.29 -22.55
CA LEU A 357 1.10 3.65 -23.85
C LEU A 357 1.86 2.33 -23.69
N ARG A 358 2.90 2.32 -22.85
CA ARG A 358 3.69 1.10 -22.63
C ARG A 358 2.86 0.03 -21.93
N PHE A 359 2.04 0.41 -20.95
CA PHE A 359 1.15 -0.49 -20.23
C PHE A 359 0.14 -1.17 -21.17
N VAL A 360 -0.57 -0.39 -21.98
CA VAL A 360 -1.50 -0.92 -23.00
C VAL A 360 -0.79 -1.85 -23.98
N ARG A 361 0.45 -1.55 -24.39
CA ARG A 361 1.21 -2.35 -25.36
C ARG A 361 1.81 -3.62 -24.78
N LYS A 362 2.21 -3.60 -23.50
CA LYS A 362 2.95 -4.71 -22.86
C LYS A 362 2.03 -5.65 -22.08
N GLU A 363 0.92 -5.16 -21.56
CA GLU A 363 -0.02 -5.96 -20.77
C GLU A 363 -1.23 -6.40 -21.61
N ARG A 364 -1.27 -7.71 -21.91
CA ARG A 364 -2.31 -8.31 -22.77
C ARG A 364 -3.72 -8.19 -22.20
N SER A 365 -3.86 -8.07 -20.88
CA SER A 365 -5.14 -7.91 -20.20
C SER A 365 -5.72 -6.50 -20.37
N ILE A 366 -4.89 -5.48 -20.62
CA ILE A 366 -5.34 -4.08 -20.65
C ILE A 366 -6.28 -3.75 -21.81
N PRO A 367 -5.99 -4.13 -23.08
CA PRO A 367 -6.94 -3.89 -24.16
C PRO A 367 -8.32 -4.47 -23.87
N ARG A 368 -8.38 -5.71 -23.35
CA ARG A 368 -9.64 -6.38 -22.95
C ARG A 368 -10.32 -5.70 -21.76
N TRP A 369 -9.53 -5.21 -20.82
CA TRP A 369 -10.04 -4.48 -19.65
C TRP A 369 -10.66 -3.13 -20.06
N LEU A 370 -10.07 -2.43 -21.04
CA LEU A 370 -10.60 -1.18 -21.59
C LEU A 370 -11.88 -1.37 -22.44
N GLU A 371 -12.13 -2.57 -22.95
CA GLU A 371 -13.38 -2.91 -23.65
C GLU A 371 -14.58 -3.04 -22.69
N LEU A 372 -14.33 -3.19 -21.39
CA LEU A 372 -15.40 -3.29 -20.39
C LEU A 372 -16.13 -1.94 -20.21
N PRO A 373 -17.45 -1.96 -19.94
CA PRO A 373 -18.22 -0.73 -19.76
C PRO A 373 -17.64 0.17 -18.65
N ASN A 374 -17.53 1.47 -18.94
CA ASN A 374 -17.05 2.51 -18.02
C ASN A 374 -15.59 2.36 -17.56
N HIS A 375 -14.80 1.47 -18.18
CA HIS A 375 -13.39 1.29 -17.84
C HIS A 375 -12.54 2.34 -18.55
N LYS A 376 -11.60 2.94 -17.81
CA LYS A 376 -10.76 4.01 -18.34
C LYS A 376 -9.40 4.10 -17.66
N ILE A 377 -8.43 4.62 -18.40
CA ILE A 377 -7.14 5.06 -17.88
C ILE A 377 -7.16 6.58 -17.84
N LEU A 378 -6.80 7.15 -16.70
CA LEU A 378 -6.54 8.57 -16.53
C LEU A 378 -5.03 8.78 -16.45
N VAL A 379 -4.52 9.77 -17.16
CA VAL A 379 -3.12 10.21 -17.06
C VAL A 379 -3.08 11.60 -16.45
N SER A 380 -2.16 11.84 -15.53
CA SER A 380 -2.03 13.17 -14.92
C SER A 380 -0.58 13.59 -14.71
N GLU A 381 -0.40 14.91 -14.60
CA GLU A 381 0.82 15.57 -14.15
C GLU A 381 0.58 16.03 -12.72
N THR A 382 1.42 15.55 -11.79
CA THR A 382 1.37 15.93 -10.38
C THR A 382 2.72 16.50 -9.97
N THR A 383 2.75 17.78 -9.62
CA THR A 383 3.94 18.45 -9.07
C THR A 383 3.68 18.73 -7.60
N GLU A 384 4.60 18.30 -6.73
CA GLU A 384 4.49 18.54 -5.28
C GLU A 384 3.14 18.14 -4.67
N GLY A 385 2.57 17.04 -5.16
CA GLY A 385 1.27 16.53 -4.70
C GLY A 385 0.05 17.24 -5.27
N VAL A 386 0.22 18.27 -6.11
CA VAL A 386 -0.86 19.00 -6.77
C VAL A 386 -0.96 18.57 -8.24
N ILE A 387 -2.16 18.18 -8.67
CA ILE A 387 -2.45 17.93 -10.09
C ILE A 387 -2.50 19.26 -10.83
N THR A 388 -1.66 19.41 -11.84
CA THR A 388 -1.66 20.54 -12.78
C THR A 388 -2.44 20.21 -14.05
N ARG A 389 -2.49 18.93 -14.43
CA ARG A 389 -3.19 18.45 -15.63
C ARG A 389 -3.64 17.02 -15.45
N ILE A 390 -4.85 16.68 -15.91
CA ILE A 390 -5.36 15.31 -15.93
C ILE A 390 -6.29 15.12 -17.14
N GLU A 391 -6.15 13.99 -17.83
CA GLU A 391 -6.93 13.67 -19.01
C GLU A 391 -7.25 12.17 -19.05
N GLU A 392 -8.35 11.83 -19.73
CA GLU A 392 -8.60 10.44 -20.10
C GLU A 392 -7.64 10.03 -21.22
N PHE A 393 -6.89 8.95 -20.97
CA PHE A 393 -5.97 8.40 -21.94
C PHE A 393 -6.71 7.61 -23.01
N LYS A 394 -6.52 8.01 -24.27
CA LYS A 394 -7.06 7.31 -25.45
C LYS A 394 -5.90 6.70 -26.23
N PRO A 395 -5.75 5.36 -26.25
CA PRO A 395 -4.72 4.71 -27.04
C PRO A 395 -5.00 4.99 -28.52
N ARG A 396 -4.14 5.79 -29.17
CA ARG A 396 -4.15 6.05 -30.60
C ARG A 396 -3.25 5.10 -31.36
#